data_AF-A0A7W9HJB1-F1
#
_entry.id   AF-A0A7W9HJB1-F1
#
_cell.length_a   1.000
_cell.length_b   1.000
_cell.length_c   1.000
_cell.angle_alpha   90.00
_cell.angle_beta   90.00
_cell.angle_gamma   90.00
#
_symmetry.space_group_name_H-M   'P 1'
#
loop_
_entity.id
_entity.type
_entity.pdbx_description
1 polymer ?
#
loop_
_entity_poly.entity_id
_entity_poly.type
_entity_poly.pdbx_seq_one_letter_code
_entity_poly.pdbx_strand_id
1 'polypeptide(L)'
;MSAEHVSDGKMFRKDDVPMTGGHRLGVGESLRRQSLTSLNDAFTLKHFGVDELILVRNHDREPLWWSSDFHPEDWWQKRSGTGVSDVTLQPDGNLVAHDEDGTPLWSTGTAGSGAELLEVRDDGDVVLLDGAGDIVWHTDTATADVTLPPFPVARGDHMLVGQSLADQSLTSPNGQYVLVHDRRHGGTFLYGPQGQITNWYYSVPSTYPDSFGTRLVLEEDGLFLRWCKDEINGEDVRGLRKAWDSLTTPRFPFHPKQIVVRDSGDLEMLDADGEVMWRNGYTRDHAKFARSSNRPRAKTTRKSARRSKVPAGTPRLPPTDETVPLVRTDFSDNEAWAATCAQIALPRHFSEDDIFTADVEPVDNAAYAGLTAAQLVTLVPADAECAILLVADTTTMESAEHHVLVVDLDDDDIDNRGRTFRATPPAIPEIETNLSLANMDWEYFADSADDDGVVRPMLAEVRPSGVDTAAD
;
A
#
# COMPACT_ATOMS: atom_id res chain seq x y z
N MET A 1 5.77 -42.18 -54.85
CA MET A 1 5.16 -40.84 -54.96
C MET A 1 4.64 -40.50 -53.58
N SER A 2 5.43 -39.70 -52.89
CA SER A 2 5.28 -39.29 -51.50
C SER A 2 4.18 -38.24 -51.39
N ALA A 3 3.32 -38.35 -50.38
CA ALA A 3 2.38 -37.28 -50.02
C ALA A 3 2.90 -36.64 -48.72
N GLU A 4 3.42 -35.43 -48.87
CA GLU A 4 3.89 -34.58 -47.78
C GLU A 4 2.70 -34.09 -46.93
N HIS A 5 2.86 -34.22 -45.62
CA HIS A 5 2.07 -33.54 -44.60
C HIS A 5 2.46 -32.06 -44.62
N VAL A 6 1.51 -31.18 -44.91
CA VAL A 6 1.67 -29.73 -44.72
C VAL A 6 1.25 -29.41 -43.29
N SER A 7 2.22 -29.16 -42.42
CA SER A 7 2.02 -28.56 -41.11
C SER A 7 1.86 -27.05 -41.26
N ASP A 8 0.71 -26.52 -40.85
CA ASP A 8 0.44 -25.09 -40.77
C ASP A 8 1.31 -24.44 -39.68
N GLY A 9 2.44 -23.87 -40.10
CA GLY A 9 3.20 -22.90 -39.31
C GLY A 9 2.42 -21.60 -39.23
N LYS A 10 1.89 -21.27 -38.04
CA LYS A 10 1.36 -19.94 -37.75
C LYS A 10 2.51 -18.94 -37.80
N MET A 11 2.56 -18.15 -38.87
CA MET A 11 3.33 -16.90 -38.91
C MET A 11 2.83 -15.96 -37.80
N PHE A 12 3.71 -15.57 -36.89
CA PHE A 12 3.49 -14.45 -35.98
C PHE A 12 3.32 -13.16 -36.80
N ARG A 13 2.24 -12.43 -36.54
CA ARG A 13 1.98 -11.15 -37.20
C ARG A 13 2.82 -10.07 -36.55
N LYS A 14 3.38 -9.20 -37.41
CA LYS A 14 4.23 -8.04 -37.08
C LYS A 14 3.52 -6.92 -36.29
N ASP A 15 2.30 -7.17 -35.82
CA ASP A 15 1.45 -6.21 -35.09
C ASP A 15 1.23 -6.62 -33.62
N ASP A 16 1.91 -7.66 -33.12
CA ASP A 16 1.93 -7.95 -31.69
C ASP A 16 2.72 -6.84 -30.98
N VAL A 17 1.98 -5.92 -30.36
CA VAL A 17 2.50 -4.98 -29.36
C VAL A 17 3.33 -5.81 -28.36
N PRO A 18 4.58 -5.43 -28.06
CA PRO A 18 5.46 -6.22 -27.20
C PRO A 18 4.73 -6.51 -25.88
N MET A 19 4.53 -7.80 -25.60
CA MET A 19 3.82 -8.27 -24.42
C MET A 19 4.73 -8.05 -23.22
N THR A 20 4.64 -6.86 -22.66
CA THR A 20 5.32 -6.45 -21.43
C THR A 20 4.64 -7.14 -20.25
N GLY A 21 5.20 -8.27 -19.83
CA GLY A 21 4.65 -9.12 -18.78
C GLY A 21 3.89 -10.32 -19.33
N GLY A 22 4.36 -11.52 -18.99
CA GLY A 22 3.89 -12.77 -19.56
C GLY A 22 4.79 -13.92 -19.11
N HIS A 23 4.99 -14.93 -19.95
CA HIS A 23 5.90 -16.07 -19.70
C HIS A 23 7.09 -16.11 -20.68
N ARG A 24 7.24 -15.08 -21.53
CA ARG A 24 8.18 -15.07 -22.66
C ARG A 24 8.85 -13.71 -22.84
N LEU A 25 10.02 -13.70 -23.47
CA LEU A 25 10.78 -12.51 -23.89
C LEU A 25 11.37 -12.76 -25.29
N GLY A 26 11.02 -11.91 -26.25
CA GLY A 26 11.49 -12.01 -27.64
C GLY A 26 12.78 -11.22 -27.91
N VAL A 27 13.36 -11.43 -29.09
CA VAL A 27 14.53 -10.68 -29.55
C VAL A 27 14.27 -9.17 -29.56
N GLY A 28 15.20 -8.43 -28.96
CA GLY A 28 15.16 -6.97 -28.80
C GLY A 28 14.41 -6.50 -27.56
N GLU A 29 13.74 -7.40 -26.83
CA GLU A 29 13.07 -7.08 -25.59
C GLU A 29 14.02 -7.20 -24.38
N SER A 30 13.72 -6.43 -23.33
CA SER A 30 14.51 -6.39 -22.10
C SER A 30 13.62 -6.52 -20.88
N LEU A 31 14.07 -7.27 -19.88
CA LEU A 31 13.55 -7.20 -18.52
C LEU A 31 14.23 -6.07 -17.77
N ARG A 32 13.44 -5.15 -17.21
CA ARG A 32 13.91 -4.01 -16.40
C ARG A 32 13.05 -3.87 -15.16
N ARG A 33 13.47 -4.49 -14.06
CA ARG A 33 12.65 -4.62 -12.83
C ARG A 33 11.34 -5.38 -13.09
N GLN A 34 11.38 -6.36 -13.99
CA GLN A 34 10.20 -7.09 -14.47
C GLN A 34 10.30 -8.58 -14.14
N SER A 35 9.21 -9.29 -14.38
CA SER A 35 9.11 -10.73 -14.16
C SER A 35 8.38 -11.43 -15.30
N LEU A 36 8.81 -12.64 -15.63
CA LEU A 36 8.11 -13.59 -16.48
C LEU A 36 7.59 -14.74 -15.63
N THR A 37 6.30 -15.05 -15.71
CA THR A 37 5.65 -16.11 -14.93
C THR A 37 5.07 -17.16 -15.86
N SER A 38 5.52 -18.41 -15.70
CA SER A 38 4.98 -19.63 -16.34
C SER A 38 3.46 -19.64 -16.39
N LEU A 39 2.84 -20.23 -17.41
CA LEU A 39 1.39 -20.16 -17.65
C LEU A 39 0.56 -20.80 -16.53
N ASN A 40 1.13 -21.78 -15.82
CA ASN A 40 0.48 -22.41 -14.68
C ASN A 40 0.61 -21.65 -13.35
N ASP A 41 1.27 -20.49 -13.31
CA ASP A 41 1.57 -19.69 -12.10
C ASP A 41 2.64 -20.30 -11.17
N ALA A 42 3.18 -21.48 -11.44
CA ALA A 42 4.04 -22.20 -10.49
C ALA A 42 5.46 -21.62 -10.40
N PHE A 43 5.94 -20.97 -11.45
CA PHE A 43 7.32 -20.46 -11.55
C PHE A 43 7.38 -19.04 -12.10
N THR A 44 8.26 -18.22 -11.51
CA THR A 44 8.55 -16.87 -11.96
C THR A 44 10.06 -16.69 -12.13
N LEU A 45 10.46 -16.27 -13.34
CA LEU A 45 11.77 -15.68 -13.61
C LEU A 45 11.68 -14.18 -13.34
N LYS A 46 12.40 -13.70 -12.34
CA LYS A 46 12.35 -12.30 -11.89
C LYS A 46 13.70 -11.62 -12.02
N HIS A 47 13.65 -10.33 -12.32
CA HIS A 47 14.78 -9.43 -12.28
C HIS A 47 14.41 -8.24 -11.38
N PHE A 48 14.86 -8.21 -10.12
CA PHE A 48 14.59 -7.12 -9.17
C PHE A 48 15.84 -6.77 -8.35
N GLY A 49 15.96 -5.49 -7.97
CA GLY A 49 17.06 -4.99 -7.14
C GLY A 49 18.41 -4.89 -7.86
N VAL A 50 19.45 -4.64 -7.08
CA VAL A 50 20.85 -4.54 -7.52
C VAL A 50 21.46 -5.92 -7.75
N ASP A 51 21.20 -6.52 -8.91
CA ASP A 51 21.80 -7.77 -9.45
C ASP A 51 21.05 -9.08 -9.19
N GLU A 52 20.30 -9.56 -10.19
CA GLU A 52 20.23 -10.97 -10.65
C GLU A 52 19.01 -11.22 -11.53
N LEU A 53 19.14 -12.20 -12.43
CA LEU A 53 18.01 -12.96 -12.95
C LEU A 53 17.84 -14.19 -12.05
N ILE A 54 16.68 -14.35 -11.42
CA ILE A 54 16.39 -15.43 -10.47
C ILE A 54 15.13 -16.16 -10.91
N LEU A 55 15.20 -17.48 -11.01
CA LEU A 55 14.04 -18.34 -11.17
C LEU A 55 13.56 -18.81 -9.80
N VAL A 56 12.28 -18.63 -9.50
CA VAL A 56 11.67 -18.97 -8.21
C VAL A 56 10.44 -19.85 -8.42
N ARG A 57 10.26 -20.84 -7.54
CA ARG A 57 9.01 -21.60 -7.39
C ARG A 57 8.05 -20.83 -6.49
N ASN A 58 6.85 -20.52 -6.97
CA ASN A 58 6.00 -19.49 -6.37
C ASN A 58 5.25 -19.92 -5.11
N HIS A 59 5.05 -21.22 -4.87
CA HIS A 59 4.26 -21.69 -3.72
C HIS A 59 5.03 -21.68 -2.39
N ASP A 60 6.35 -21.86 -2.44
CA ASP A 60 7.28 -21.90 -1.29
C ASP A 60 8.39 -20.84 -1.38
N ARG A 61 8.45 -20.13 -2.51
CA ARG A 61 9.44 -19.08 -2.81
C ARG A 61 10.88 -19.60 -2.89
N GLU A 62 11.04 -20.89 -3.22
CA GLU A 62 12.36 -21.50 -3.38
C GLU A 62 13.05 -21.00 -4.66
N PRO A 63 14.27 -20.41 -4.58
CA PRO A 63 15.06 -20.11 -5.77
C PRO A 63 15.59 -21.40 -6.39
N LEU A 64 15.30 -21.62 -7.68
CA LEU A 64 15.74 -22.81 -8.43
C LEU A 64 17.01 -22.54 -9.22
N TRP A 65 17.22 -21.30 -9.66
CA TRP A 65 18.36 -20.88 -10.45
C TRP A 65 18.58 -19.36 -10.34
N TRP A 66 19.83 -18.93 -10.49
CA TRP A 66 20.21 -17.52 -10.50
C TRP A 66 21.41 -17.29 -11.43
N SER A 67 21.51 -16.08 -11.99
CA SER A 67 22.53 -15.72 -12.96
C SER A 67 23.89 -15.29 -12.36
N SER A 68 24.02 -15.26 -11.03
CA SER A 68 25.24 -14.77 -10.36
C SER A 68 26.06 -15.88 -9.70
N ASP A 69 27.26 -15.53 -9.26
CA ASP A 69 28.12 -16.41 -8.47
C ASP A 69 27.66 -16.60 -7.01
N PHE A 70 26.72 -15.78 -6.53
CA PHE A 70 26.27 -15.77 -5.14
C PHE A 70 24.84 -16.30 -5.05
N HIS A 71 24.57 -17.14 -4.06
CA HIS A 71 23.20 -17.54 -3.78
C HIS A 71 22.35 -16.29 -3.48
N PRO A 72 21.07 -16.22 -3.90
CA PRO A 72 20.21 -15.06 -3.66
C PRO A 72 20.14 -14.60 -2.20
N GLU A 73 20.25 -15.53 -1.25
CA GLU A 73 20.26 -15.22 0.20
C GLU A 73 21.61 -14.67 0.72
N ASP A 74 22.69 -14.84 -0.03
CA ASP A 74 24.04 -14.36 0.29
C ASP A 74 24.32 -12.95 -0.27
N TRP A 75 23.27 -12.17 -0.54
CA TRP A 75 23.35 -10.83 -1.15
C TRP A 75 24.32 -9.87 -0.42
N TRP A 76 24.47 -10.02 0.90
CA TRP A 76 25.37 -9.23 1.74
C TRP A 76 26.85 -9.45 1.42
N GLN A 77 27.20 -10.53 0.72
CA GLN A 77 28.56 -10.83 0.26
C GLN A 77 28.92 -10.06 -1.03
N LYS A 78 27.92 -9.51 -1.74
CA LYS A 78 28.18 -8.68 -2.91
C LYS A 78 28.84 -7.38 -2.47
N ARG A 79 30.03 -7.12 -3.03
CA ARG A 79 30.68 -5.82 -2.90
C ARG A 79 29.86 -4.80 -3.68
N SER A 80 29.63 -3.62 -3.11
CA SER A 80 28.96 -2.49 -3.76
C SER A 80 29.47 -2.30 -5.20
N GLY A 81 28.61 -2.59 -6.17
CA GLY A 81 28.85 -2.49 -7.61
C GLY A 81 27.59 -1.99 -8.33
N THR A 82 27.72 -1.61 -9.60
CA THR A 82 26.60 -1.22 -10.48
C THR A 82 25.77 -2.47 -10.76
N GLY A 83 24.55 -2.50 -10.21
CA GLY A 83 23.70 -3.67 -10.32
C GLY A 83 23.27 -3.98 -11.76
N VAL A 84 22.73 -5.18 -12.03
CA VAL A 84 22.07 -5.50 -13.31
C VAL A 84 20.93 -4.51 -13.50
N SER A 85 21.05 -3.69 -14.54
CA SER A 85 20.08 -2.66 -14.91
C SER A 85 19.00 -3.23 -15.83
N ASP A 86 19.41 -4.10 -16.77
CA ASP A 86 18.53 -4.81 -17.69
C ASP A 86 19.07 -6.19 -18.06
N VAL A 87 18.14 -7.07 -18.49
CA VAL A 87 18.45 -8.33 -19.14
C VAL A 87 17.78 -8.34 -20.50
N THR A 88 18.57 -8.39 -21.57
CA THR A 88 18.08 -8.24 -22.96
C THR A 88 18.38 -9.48 -23.78
N LEU A 89 17.38 -9.98 -24.53
CA LEU A 89 17.62 -10.97 -25.58
C LEU A 89 18.07 -10.23 -26.85
N GLN A 90 19.35 -10.29 -27.15
CA GLN A 90 19.96 -9.51 -28.22
C GLN A 90 19.66 -10.10 -29.62
N PRO A 91 19.74 -9.29 -30.70
CA PRO A 91 19.51 -9.76 -32.08
C PRO A 91 20.44 -10.87 -32.58
N ASP A 92 21.55 -11.13 -31.91
CA ASP A 92 22.44 -12.24 -32.22
C ASP A 92 22.03 -13.56 -31.54
N GLY A 93 20.96 -13.55 -30.74
CA GLY A 93 20.46 -14.70 -30.00
C GLY A 93 21.13 -14.90 -28.64
N ASN A 94 21.89 -13.93 -28.14
CA ASN A 94 22.46 -13.99 -26.79
C ASN A 94 21.53 -13.30 -25.78
N LEU A 95 21.24 -13.94 -24.64
CA LEU A 95 20.57 -13.28 -23.52
C LEU A 95 21.65 -12.71 -22.61
N VAL A 96 21.65 -11.40 -22.41
CA VAL A 96 22.73 -10.68 -21.72
C VAL A 96 22.16 -9.79 -20.62
N ALA A 97 22.74 -9.89 -19.43
CA ALA A 97 22.52 -8.99 -18.32
C ALA A 97 23.56 -7.87 -18.37
N HIS A 98 23.13 -6.61 -18.33
CA HIS A 98 24.00 -5.43 -18.35
C HIS A 98 23.90 -4.64 -17.05
N ASP A 99 24.96 -3.93 -16.69
CA ASP A 99 24.91 -2.90 -15.65
C ASP A 99 24.35 -1.56 -16.19
N GLU A 100 24.30 -0.52 -15.35
CA GLU A 100 23.80 0.81 -15.75
C GLU A 100 24.64 1.48 -16.86
N ASP A 101 25.92 1.13 -16.98
CA ASP A 101 26.82 1.64 -18.02
C ASP A 101 26.71 0.84 -19.34
N GLY A 102 25.88 -0.21 -19.36
CA GLY A 102 25.73 -1.13 -20.49
C GLY A 102 26.83 -2.19 -20.55
N THR A 103 27.63 -2.35 -19.49
CA THR A 103 28.66 -3.39 -19.40
C THR A 103 28.01 -4.76 -19.19
N PRO A 104 28.34 -5.78 -19.99
CA PRO A 104 27.80 -7.12 -19.79
C PRO A 104 28.35 -7.74 -18.50
N LEU A 105 27.44 -8.10 -17.59
CA LEU A 105 27.73 -8.76 -16.31
C LEU A 105 27.60 -10.29 -16.41
N TRP A 106 26.64 -10.77 -17.20
CA TRP A 106 26.38 -12.19 -17.42
C TRP A 106 25.77 -12.43 -18.81
N SER A 107 25.98 -13.62 -19.40
CA SER A 107 25.30 -14.00 -20.65
C SER A 107 25.13 -15.51 -20.78
N THR A 108 24.17 -15.94 -21.60
CA THR A 108 23.95 -17.36 -21.93
C THR A 108 25.02 -17.94 -22.87
N GLY A 109 25.79 -17.09 -23.57
CA GLY A 109 26.81 -17.52 -24.52
C GLY A 109 26.23 -18.10 -25.82
N THR A 110 25.01 -17.72 -26.17
CA THR A 110 24.24 -18.27 -27.30
C THR A 110 24.31 -17.42 -28.56
N ALA A 111 25.26 -16.48 -28.66
CA ALA A 111 25.44 -15.64 -29.84
C ALA A 111 25.68 -16.50 -31.11
N GLY A 112 24.87 -16.25 -32.15
CA GLY A 112 24.89 -17.00 -33.41
C GLY A 112 24.14 -18.34 -33.38
N SER A 113 23.47 -18.69 -32.27
CA SER A 113 22.64 -19.91 -32.17
C SER A 113 21.33 -19.82 -32.95
N GLY A 114 20.87 -18.61 -33.26
CA GLY A 114 19.54 -18.38 -33.83
C GLY A 114 18.43 -18.31 -32.78
N ALA A 115 18.76 -18.18 -31.48
CA ALA A 115 17.76 -17.96 -30.43
C ALA A 115 16.89 -16.73 -30.74
N GLU A 116 15.57 -16.90 -30.67
CA GLU A 116 14.59 -15.84 -30.94
C GLU A 116 13.65 -15.58 -29.75
N LEU A 117 13.58 -16.52 -28.80
CA LEU A 117 12.58 -16.50 -27.73
C LEU A 117 13.13 -17.11 -26.43
N LEU A 118 13.02 -16.39 -25.32
CA LEU A 118 13.11 -16.93 -23.97
C LEU A 118 11.71 -17.32 -23.48
N GLU A 119 11.57 -18.47 -22.83
CA GLU A 119 10.30 -18.96 -22.28
C GLU A 119 10.48 -19.57 -20.89
N VAL A 120 9.62 -19.16 -19.94
CA VAL A 120 9.46 -19.80 -18.64
C VAL A 120 8.37 -20.86 -18.79
N ARG A 121 8.74 -22.13 -18.65
CA ARG A 121 7.84 -23.26 -18.85
C ARG A 121 7.14 -23.69 -17.56
N ASP A 122 6.04 -24.40 -17.73
CA ASP A 122 5.20 -24.90 -16.63
C ASP A 122 5.85 -26.03 -15.81
N ASP A 123 6.97 -26.58 -16.27
CA ASP A 123 7.79 -27.55 -15.52
C ASP A 123 8.91 -26.88 -14.71
N GLY A 124 9.01 -25.55 -14.74
CA GLY A 124 10.03 -24.80 -14.03
C GLY A 124 11.38 -24.76 -14.74
N ASP A 125 11.45 -25.09 -16.03
CA ASP A 125 12.64 -24.79 -16.84
C ASP A 125 12.49 -23.45 -17.58
N VAL A 126 13.61 -22.74 -17.74
CA VAL A 126 13.68 -21.54 -18.57
C VAL A 126 14.52 -21.87 -19.78
N VAL A 127 13.94 -21.70 -20.97
CA VAL A 127 14.57 -22.11 -22.24
C VAL A 127 14.76 -20.94 -23.18
N LEU A 128 15.85 -20.95 -23.94
CA LEU A 128 15.99 -20.20 -25.18
C LEU A 128 15.67 -21.12 -26.36
N LEU A 129 14.77 -20.67 -27.21
CA LEU A 129 14.30 -21.36 -28.41
C LEU A 129 14.77 -20.62 -29.65
N ASP A 130 15.17 -21.35 -30.68
CA ASP A 130 15.39 -20.78 -32.01
C ASP A 130 14.08 -20.59 -32.81
N GLY A 131 14.18 -20.05 -34.02
CA GLY A 131 13.02 -19.85 -34.91
C GLY A 131 12.32 -21.14 -35.38
N ALA A 132 12.93 -22.31 -35.20
CA ALA A 132 12.30 -23.62 -35.45
C ALA A 132 11.59 -24.17 -34.19
N GLY A 133 11.83 -23.58 -33.02
CA GLY A 133 11.34 -24.03 -31.73
C GLY A 133 12.26 -25.06 -31.06
N ASP A 134 13.50 -25.21 -31.54
CA ASP A 134 14.50 -26.07 -30.91
C ASP A 134 15.16 -25.35 -29.72
N ILE A 135 15.40 -26.07 -28.63
CA ILE A 135 16.06 -25.53 -27.43
C ILE A 135 17.56 -25.39 -27.72
N VAL A 136 18.07 -24.16 -27.63
CA VAL A 136 19.50 -23.85 -27.81
C VAL A 136 20.22 -23.59 -26.47
N TRP A 137 19.47 -23.28 -25.42
CA TRP A 137 19.97 -23.15 -24.04
C TRP A 137 18.81 -23.32 -23.06
N HIS A 138 19.11 -23.79 -21.84
CA HIS A 138 18.13 -23.86 -20.75
C HIS A 138 18.80 -23.88 -19.37
N THR A 139 18.01 -23.68 -18.31
CA THR A 139 18.48 -23.63 -16.93
C THR A 139 18.68 -24.99 -16.27
N ASP A 140 18.25 -26.09 -16.89
CA ASP A 140 18.28 -27.45 -16.34
C ASP A 140 17.47 -27.58 -15.02
N THR A 141 16.40 -26.79 -14.88
CA THR A 141 15.63 -26.68 -13.62
C THR A 141 14.28 -27.39 -13.64
N ALA A 142 13.95 -28.11 -14.72
CA ALA A 142 12.70 -28.85 -14.84
C ALA A 142 12.47 -29.75 -13.61
N THR A 143 11.32 -29.60 -12.97
CA THR A 143 10.96 -30.29 -11.73
C THR A 143 9.55 -30.87 -11.81
N ALA A 144 9.29 -31.92 -11.03
CA ALA A 144 7.96 -32.49 -10.87
C ALA A 144 7.10 -31.72 -9.84
N ASP A 145 7.72 -30.88 -9.01
CA ASP A 145 6.99 -30.03 -8.06
C ASP A 145 6.46 -28.78 -8.74
N VAL A 146 5.23 -28.89 -9.22
CA VAL A 146 4.48 -27.83 -9.90
C VAL A 146 3.33 -27.31 -9.02
N THR A 147 3.51 -27.34 -7.70
CA THR A 147 2.52 -26.87 -6.75
C THR A 147 2.17 -25.40 -7.01
N LEU A 148 0.87 -25.11 -7.09
CA LEU A 148 0.38 -23.78 -7.42
C LEU A 148 0.35 -22.87 -6.19
N PRO A 149 0.56 -21.56 -6.38
CA PRO A 149 0.35 -20.59 -5.30
C PRO A 149 -1.15 -20.54 -4.89
N PRO A 150 -1.47 -20.11 -3.65
CA PRO A 150 -2.83 -20.06 -3.13
C PRO A 150 -3.77 -19.10 -3.88
N PHE A 151 -3.22 -18.12 -4.60
CA PHE A 151 -3.95 -17.22 -5.47
C PHE A 151 -3.26 -17.19 -6.84
N PRO A 152 -4.02 -17.16 -7.95
CA PRO A 152 -3.46 -16.98 -9.29
C PRO A 152 -2.55 -15.76 -9.38
N VAL A 153 -1.51 -15.83 -10.19
CA VAL A 153 -0.52 -14.76 -10.30
C VAL A 153 -0.94 -13.77 -11.40
N ALA A 154 -0.95 -12.48 -11.06
CA ALA A 154 -1.23 -11.44 -12.04
C ALA A 154 -0.05 -11.27 -13.01
N ARG A 155 -0.33 -10.96 -14.27
CA ARG A 155 0.66 -10.81 -15.36
C ARG A 155 0.26 -9.68 -16.29
N GLY A 156 1.23 -9.18 -17.05
CA GLY A 156 1.00 -8.09 -18.01
C GLY A 156 0.87 -6.76 -17.30
N ASP A 157 -0.03 -5.92 -17.76
CA ASP A 157 -0.26 -4.56 -17.25
C ASP A 157 -1.28 -4.48 -16.12
N HIS A 158 -1.91 -5.59 -15.73
CA HIS A 158 -3.03 -5.55 -14.83
C HIS A 158 -3.17 -6.75 -13.89
N MET A 159 -3.92 -6.52 -12.83
CA MET A 159 -4.28 -7.48 -11.82
C MET A 159 -5.80 -7.48 -11.64
N LEU A 160 -6.40 -8.66 -11.71
CA LEU A 160 -7.84 -8.87 -11.53
C LEU A 160 -8.14 -9.32 -10.10
N VAL A 161 -9.39 -9.14 -9.68
CA VAL A 161 -9.88 -9.68 -8.41
C VAL A 161 -9.63 -11.18 -8.32
N GLY A 162 -9.11 -11.62 -7.18
CA GLY A 162 -8.68 -12.99 -6.89
C GLY A 162 -7.22 -13.27 -7.23
N GLN A 163 -6.53 -12.37 -7.95
CA GLN A 163 -5.11 -12.55 -8.29
C GLN A 163 -4.19 -11.98 -7.22
N SER A 164 -2.90 -12.28 -7.35
CA SER A 164 -1.86 -11.83 -6.42
C SER A 164 -0.55 -11.44 -7.09
N LEU A 165 0.25 -10.64 -6.35
CA LEU A 165 1.67 -10.40 -6.58
C LEU A 165 2.44 -10.73 -5.29
N ALA A 166 3.47 -11.57 -5.41
CA ALA A 166 4.39 -12.00 -4.35
C ALA A 166 5.76 -12.23 -5.00
N ASP A 167 6.55 -11.16 -5.18
CA ASP A 167 7.75 -11.14 -6.04
C ASP A 167 7.44 -11.28 -7.53
N GLN A 168 6.35 -10.67 -7.99
CA GLN A 168 6.05 -10.47 -9.40
C GLN A 168 5.80 -8.99 -9.70
N SER A 169 5.71 -8.68 -10.99
CA SER A 169 5.49 -7.34 -11.50
C SER A 169 4.28 -7.23 -12.43
N LEU A 170 3.68 -6.05 -12.45
CA LEU A 170 2.85 -5.59 -13.56
C LEU A 170 3.62 -4.54 -14.35
N THR A 171 3.53 -4.59 -15.68
CA THR A 171 4.29 -3.73 -16.57
C THR A 171 3.36 -3.00 -17.51
N SER A 172 3.51 -1.68 -17.64
CA SER A 172 2.74 -0.91 -18.62
C SER A 172 2.99 -1.43 -20.04
N PRO A 173 2.02 -1.34 -20.97
CA PRO A 173 2.17 -1.83 -22.34
C PRO A 173 3.45 -1.38 -23.06
N ASN A 174 3.93 -0.15 -22.82
CA ASN A 174 5.16 0.40 -23.38
C ASN A 174 6.45 -0.03 -22.66
N GLY A 175 6.35 -0.83 -21.59
CA GLY A 175 7.47 -1.35 -20.81
C GLY A 175 8.16 -0.36 -19.89
N GLN A 176 7.67 0.88 -19.80
CA GLN A 176 8.36 1.98 -19.12
C GLN A 176 8.01 2.11 -17.63
N TYR A 177 6.84 1.64 -17.23
CA TYR A 177 6.38 1.70 -15.84
C TYR A 177 6.15 0.30 -15.31
N VAL A 178 6.69 0.03 -14.13
CA VAL A 178 6.68 -1.31 -13.56
C VAL A 178 6.26 -1.25 -12.11
N LEU A 179 5.11 -1.84 -11.80
CA LEU A 179 4.65 -2.07 -10.44
C LEU A 179 5.28 -3.37 -9.94
N VAL A 180 6.09 -3.30 -8.90
CA VAL A 180 6.78 -4.44 -8.31
C VAL A 180 6.34 -4.62 -6.88
N HIS A 181 5.90 -5.83 -6.51
CA HIS A 181 5.83 -6.23 -5.12
C HIS A 181 7.13 -6.95 -4.76
N ASP A 182 8.00 -6.30 -4.00
CA ASP A 182 9.31 -6.84 -3.65
C ASP A 182 9.39 -7.11 -2.14
N ARG A 183 9.53 -8.38 -1.78
CA ARG A 183 9.78 -8.80 -0.40
C ARG A 183 11.05 -8.18 0.18
N ARG A 184 12.15 -8.10 -0.58
CA ARG A 184 13.46 -7.63 -0.06
C ARG A 184 13.42 -6.16 0.34
N HIS A 185 12.64 -5.37 -0.39
CA HIS A 185 12.44 -3.95 -0.09
C HIS A 185 11.19 -3.70 0.76
N GLY A 186 10.52 -4.79 1.21
CA GLY A 186 9.40 -4.74 2.13
C GLY A 186 8.26 -3.88 1.59
N GLY A 187 7.87 -4.00 0.32
CA GLY A 187 6.90 -3.06 -0.23
C GLY A 187 6.39 -3.34 -1.64
N THR A 188 5.47 -2.47 -2.07
CA THR A 188 5.01 -2.40 -3.46
C THR A 188 5.41 -1.04 -4.03
N PHE A 189 6.17 -1.05 -5.12
CA PHE A 189 6.77 0.15 -5.68
C PHE A 189 6.36 0.29 -7.15
N LEU A 190 5.96 1.49 -7.56
CA LEU A 190 5.81 1.81 -8.96
C LEU A 190 7.09 2.49 -9.45
N TYR A 191 7.83 1.83 -10.33
CA TYR A 191 9.03 2.34 -10.97
C TYR A 191 8.69 3.05 -12.28
N GLY A 192 9.42 4.14 -12.54
CA GLY A 192 9.36 4.87 -13.80
C GLY A 192 10.47 4.46 -14.80
N PRO A 193 10.49 5.11 -15.97
CA PRO A 193 11.36 4.76 -17.11
C PRO A 193 12.86 4.69 -16.81
N GLN A 194 13.33 5.47 -15.83
CA GLN A 194 14.75 5.57 -15.47
C GLN A 194 15.07 4.76 -14.21
N GLY A 195 14.16 3.88 -13.77
CA GLY A 195 14.33 3.06 -12.57
C GLY A 195 14.10 3.81 -11.26
N GLN A 196 13.63 5.05 -11.31
CA GLN A 196 13.22 5.82 -10.14
C GLN A 196 11.89 5.31 -9.57
N ILE A 197 11.76 5.25 -8.25
CA ILE A 197 10.46 5.05 -7.61
C ILE A 197 9.64 6.32 -7.83
N THR A 198 8.41 6.16 -8.32
CA THR A 198 7.48 7.28 -8.50
C THR A 198 6.96 7.78 -7.14
N ASN A 199 6.16 8.84 -7.13
CA ASN A 199 5.50 9.31 -5.90
C ASN A 199 4.47 8.32 -5.34
N TRP A 200 4.27 7.17 -5.99
CA TRP A 200 3.45 6.09 -5.48
C TRP A 200 4.34 4.91 -5.07
N TYR A 201 4.30 4.61 -3.79
CA TYR A 201 4.85 3.39 -3.21
C TYR A 201 4.03 3.05 -1.96
N TYR A 202 4.10 1.78 -1.56
CA TYR A 202 3.60 1.31 -0.29
C TYR A 202 4.72 0.54 0.41
N SER A 203 5.07 0.96 1.62
CA SER A 203 6.04 0.27 2.47
C SER A 203 5.30 -0.57 3.49
N VAL A 204 5.65 -1.85 3.59
CA VAL A 204 5.20 -2.75 4.65
C VAL A 204 5.82 -2.28 5.97
N PRO A 205 5.03 -1.99 7.01
CA PRO A 205 5.57 -1.56 8.30
C PRO A 205 6.53 -2.59 8.90
N SER A 206 7.61 -2.12 9.53
CA SER A 206 8.66 -2.97 10.14
C SER A 206 8.16 -3.83 11.32
N THR A 207 6.96 -3.54 11.84
CA THR A 207 6.27 -4.32 12.87
C THR A 207 5.77 -5.68 12.37
N TYR A 208 5.74 -5.90 11.06
CA TYR A 208 5.46 -7.18 10.42
C TYR A 208 6.79 -7.82 9.97
N PRO A 209 7.43 -8.68 10.79
CA PRO A 209 8.72 -9.25 10.42
C PRO A 209 8.64 -10.01 9.08
N ASP A 210 9.50 -9.59 8.14
CA ASP A 210 9.71 -10.06 6.75
C ASP A 210 10.01 -11.56 6.58
N SER A 211 9.93 -12.35 7.66
CA SER A 211 10.37 -13.74 7.69
C SER A 211 9.41 -14.71 6.99
N PHE A 212 8.15 -14.33 6.71
CA PHE A 212 7.11 -15.29 6.30
C PHE A 212 6.36 -14.98 4.99
N GLY A 213 6.77 -13.93 4.27
CA GLY A 213 6.33 -13.71 2.89
C GLY A 213 5.04 -12.89 2.74
N THR A 214 5.19 -11.63 2.35
CA THR A 214 4.09 -10.73 1.98
C THR A 214 3.55 -11.08 0.59
N ARG A 215 2.25 -10.81 0.39
CA ARG A 215 1.56 -10.94 -0.90
C ARG A 215 0.53 -9.83 -1.03
N LEU A 216 0.56 -9.13 -2.15
CA LEU A 216 -0.50 -8.23 -2.56
C LEU A 216 -1.62 -9.05 -3.22
N VAL A 217 -2.86 -8.92 -2.74
CA VAL A 217 -4.04 -9.63 -3.27
C VAL A 217 -5.14 -8.61 -3.55
N LEU A 218 -5.71 -8.65 -4.75
CA LEU A 218 -6.88 -7.85 -5.09
C LEU A 218 -8.12 -8.69 -4.75
N GLU A 219 -8.90 -8.30 -3.74
CA GLU A 219 -10.12 -9.00 -3.35
C GLU A 219 -11.36 -8.20 -3.79
N GLU A 220 -12.56 -8.78 -3.62
CA GLU A 220 -13.81 -8.10 -3.98
C GLU A 220 -14.02 -6.78 -3.24
N ASP A 221 -13.47 -6.66 -2.04
CA ASP A 221 -13.63 -5.51 -1.15
C ASP A 221 -12.51 -4.48 -1.30
N GLY A 222 -11.57 -4.67 -2.22
CA GLY A 222 -10.45 -3.76 -2.43
C GLY A 222 -9.09 -4.46 -2.57
N LEU A 223 -8.02 -3.66 -2.60
CA LEU A 223 -6.66 -4.14 -2.66
C LEU A 223 -6.13 -4.37 -1.24
N PHE A 224 -5.71 -5.60 -0.93
CA PHE A 224 -5.27 -6.00 0.39
C PHE A 224 -3.84 -6.52 0.36
N LEU A 225 -3.08 -6.18 1.39
CA LEU A 225 -1.85 -6.89 1.71
C LEU A 225 -2.20 -8.03 2.65
N ARG A 226 -1.89 -9.24 2.21
CA ARG A 226 -2.02 -10.44 3.03
C ARG A 226 -0.66 -10.79 3.59
N TRP A 227 -0.63 -11.01 4.89
CA TRP A 227 0.51 -11.59 5.57
C TRP A 227 0.17 -13.03 5.95
N CYS A 228 0.95 -13.97 5.44
CA CYS A 228 0.85 -15.36 5.85
C CYS A 228 1.96 -15.63 6.87
N LYS A 229 1.60 -15.77 8.15
CA LYS A 229 2.52 -16.31 9.14
C LYS A 229 2.51 -17.82 8.95
N ASP A 230 3.61 -18.36 8.42
CA ASP A 230 3.84 -19.80 8.15
C ASP A 230 3.36 -20.28 6.75
N GLU A 231 3.98 -19.81 5.65
CA GLU A 231 4.08 -20.61 4.41
C GLU A 231 5.11 -21.74 4.64
N ILE A 232 4.71 -22.82 5.33
CA ILE A 232 5.48 -24.07 5.37
C ILE A 232 4.65 -25.12 4.63
N ASN A 233 5.11 -25.54 3.45
CA ASN A 233 4.49 -26.58 2.60
C ASN A 233 3.08 -26.26 2.07
N GLY A 234 2.74 -24.99 1.86
CA GLY A 234 1.48 -24.60 1.22
C GLY A 234 0.20 -24.81 2.05
N GLU A 235 0.30 -25.17 3.33
CA GLU A 235 -0.85 -25.24 4.25
C GLU A 235 -0.92 -24.00 5.15
N ASP A 236 -2.04 -23.29 5.12
CA ASP A 236 -2.37 -22.18 6.02
C ASP A 236 -2.62 -22.73 7.43
N VAL A 237 -1.61 -22.70 8.30
CA VAL A 237 -1.69 -23.34 9.61
C VAL A 237 -2.36 -22.46 10.68
N ARG A 238 -2.53 -21.14 10.48
CA ARG A 238 -3.15 -20.24 11.48
C ARG A 238 -3.85 -19.01 10.89
N GLY A 239 -4.59 -19.16 9.80
CA GLY A 239 -5.59 -18.20 9.34
C GLY A 239 -4.99 -16.88 8.85
N LEU A 240 -5.15 -16.62 7.55
CA LEU A 240 -4.84 -15.34 6.90
C LEU A 240 -5.21 -14.13 7.79
N ARG A 241 -4.22 -13.47 8.40
CA ARG A 241 -4.43 -12.16 9.02
C ARG A 241 -4.40 -11.11 7.92
N LYS A 242 -5.50 -10.38 7.75
CA LYS A 242 -5.51 -9.17 6.94
C LYS A 242 -4.62 -8.16 7.65
N ALA A 243 -3.47 -7.80 7.07
CA ALA A 243 -2.88 -6.51 7.39
C ALA A 243 -3.83 -5.50 6.72
N TRP A 244 -4.70 -4.87 7.52
CA TRP A 244 -5.68 -3.89 7.02
C TRP A 244 -4.96 -2.59 6.71
N ASP A 245 -4.17 -2.60 5.63
CA ASP A 245 -3.66 -1.40 4.99
C ASP A 245 -4.14 -1.43 3.56
N SER A 246 -5.40 -1.09 3.39
CA SER A 246 -5.97 -0.98 2.07
C SER A 246 -5.44 0.28 1.42
N LEU A 247 -4.92 0.13 0.20
CA LEU A 247 -4.91 1.18 -0.82
C LEU A 247 -6.35 1.61 -1.23
N THR A 248 -7.36 1.17 -0.47
CA THR A 248 -8.79 1.46 -0.53
C THR A 248 -9.42 1.37 0.88
N THR A 249 -9.29 2.41 1.72
CA THR A 249 -9.73 2.48 3.15
C THR A 249 -11.09 1.81 3.43
N PRO A 250 -11.44 1.45 4.69
CA PRO A 250 -12.71 0.77 5.05
C PRO A 250 -14.00 1.51 4.65
N ARG A 251 -13.90 2.74 4.11
CA ARG A 251 -14.98 3.53 3.51
C ARG A 251 -14.83 3.76 2.00
N PHE A 252 -14.02 2.98 1.28
CA PHE A 252 -14.02 2.97 -0.19
C PHE A 252 -15.38 2.42 -0.64
N PRO A 253 -16.29 3.23 -1.21
CA PRO A 253 -17.64 2.78 -1.54
C PRO A 253 -17.67 1.97 -2.85
N PHE A 254 -16.54 1.40 -3.24
CA PHE A 254 -16.20 0.98 -4.59
C PHE A 254 -15.43 -0.33 -4.53
N HIS A 255 -15.89 -1.33 -5.28
CA HIS A 255 -15.33 -2.68 -5.37
C HIS A 255 -14.53 -2.78 -6.67
N PRO A 256 -13.25 -2.38 -6.70
CA PRO A 256 -12.46 -2.43 -7.92
C PRO A 256 -12.37 -3.88 -8.40
N LYS A 257 -12.51 -4.08 -9.71
CA LYS A 257 -12.38 -5.38 -10.36
C LYS A 257 -11.01 -5.58 -10.98
N GLN A 258 -10.28 -4.49 -11.19
CA GLN A 258 -8.98 -4.52 -11.81
C GLN A 258 -8.10 -3.38 -11.28
N ILE A 259 -6.79 -3.63 -11.22
CA ILE A 259 -5.75 -2.62 -11.14
C ILE A 259 -4.97 -2.65 -12.45
N VAL A 260 -4.64 -1.50 -13.02
CA VAL A 260 -3.89 -1.39 -14.29
C VAL A 260 -2.76 -0.38 -14.16
N VAL A 261 -1.60 -0.73 -14.68
CA VAL A 261 -0.46 0.17 -14.89
C VAL A 261 -0.52 0.73 -16.31
N ARG A 262 -0.68 2.05 -16.44
CA ARG A 262 -0.78 2.73 -17.73
C ARG A 262 0.58 3.21 -18.22
N ASP A 263 0.67 3.37 -19.54
CA ASP A 263 1.83 3.98 -20.22
C ASP A 263 2.14 5.42 -19.79
N SER A 264 1.18 6.11 -19.16
CA SER A 264 1.35 7.43 -18.56
C SER A 264 2.06 7.40 -17.20
N GLY A 265 2.24 6.22 -16.60
CA GLY A 265 2.62 6.07 -15.20
C GLY A 265 1.46 6.17 -14.22
N ASP A 266 0.23 6.23 -14.73
CA ASP A 266 -0.96 6.13 -13.89
C ASP A 266 -1.17 4.68 -13.44
N LEU A 267 -1.36 4.46 -12.14
CA LEU A 267 -1.89 3.24 -11.56
C LEU A 267 -3.38 3.47 -11.34
N GLU A 268 -4.22 2.74 -12.05
CA GLU A 268 -5.68 2.90 -12.01
C GLU A 268 -6.35 1.71 -11.37
N MET A 269 -7.38 1.95 -10.56
CA MET A 269 -8.33 0.91 -10.15
C MET A 269 -9.59 1.09 -10.98
N LEU A 270 -10.11 0.03 -11.59
CA LEU A 270 -11.29 0.07 -12.44
C LEU A 270 -12.41 -0.82 -11.91
N ASP A 271 -13.65 -0.48 -12.24
CA ASP A 271 -14.82 -1.31 -11.95
C ASP A 271 -15.04 -2.41 -12.99
N ALA A 272 -16.16 -3.13 -12.88
CA ALA A 272 -16.52 -4.22 -13.80
C ALA A 272 -16.78 -3.76 -15.25
N ASP A 273 -17.13 -2.50 -15.45
CA ASP A 273 -17.42 -1.91 -16.76
C ASP A 273 -16.16 -1.26 -17.38
N GLY A 274 -15.03 -1.26 -16.65
CA GLY A 274 -13.78 -0.65 -17.07
C GLY A 274 -13.73 0.86 -16.84
N GLU A 275 -14.64 1.41 -16.04
CA GLU A 275 -14.56 2.80 -15.61
C GLU A 275 -13.49 2.92 -14.53
N VAL A 276 -12.59 3.90 -14.70
CA VAL A 276 -11.62 4.25 -13.67
C VAL A 276 -12.42 4.62 -12.43
N MET A 277 -12.03 4.09 -11.26
CA MET A 277 -12.58 4.36 -9.92
C MET A 277 -11.62 5.20 -9.08
N TRP A 278 -10.32 4.99 -9.30
CA TRP A 278 -9.24 5.68 -8.63
C TRP A 278 -8.01 5.68 -9.52
N ARG A 279 -7.15 6.68 -9.36
CA ARG A 279 -5.81 6.69 -9.93
C ARG A 279 -4.80 7.39 -9.01
N ASN A 280 -3.55 6.99 -9.06
CA ASN A 280 -2.47 7.68 -8.35
C ASN A 280 -2.35 9.15 -8.81
N GLY A 281 -2.07 10.05 -7.88
CA GLY A 281 -1.88 11.49 -8.16
C GLY A 281 -3.15 12.28 -8.52
N TYR A 282 -4.35 11.69 -8.49
CA TYR A 282 -5.60 12.45 -8.64
C TYR A 282 -6.02 13.12 -7.34
N THR A 283 -6.18 14.44 -7.37
CA THR A 283 -7.07 15.15 -6.44
C THR A 283 -8.53 14.93 -6.91
N ARG A 284 -9.40 14.54 -5.98
CA ARG A 284 -10.77 14.07 -6.25
C ARG A 284 -11.63 15.12 -6.97
N ASP A 285 -12.03 14.88 -8.22
CA ASP A 285 -13.18 15.58 -8.85
C ASP A 285 -14.47 14.76 -8.62
N HIS A 286 -15.10 14.98 -7.46
CA HIS A 286 -16.34 14.32 -7.05
C HIS A 286 -17.52 14.48 -8.04
N ALA A 287 -17.50 15.51 -8.90
CA ALA A 287 -18.64 15.85 -9.75
C ALA A 287 -18.74 15.01 -11.04
N LYS A 288 -17.61 14.50 -11.55
CA LYS A 288 -17.58 13.60 -12.72
C LYS A 288 -17.97 12.17 -12.35
N PHE A 289 -17.55 11.68 -11.19
CA PHE A 289 -17.77 10.29 -10.75
C PHE A 289 -19.20 9.96 -10.31
N ALA A 290 -19.94 10.94 -9.78
CA ALA A 290 -21.35 10.75 -9.44
C ALA A 290 -22.27 10.48 -10.65
N ARG A 291 -21.73 10.57 -11.88
CA ARG A 291 -22.50 10.37 -13.13
C ARG A 291 -22.39 8.96 -13.69
N SER A 292 -21.25 8.25 -13.53
CA SER A 292 -21.09 6.87 -14.03
C SER A 292 -21.72 5.82 -13.11
N SER A 293 -21.86 6.11 -11.82
CA SER A 293 -22.42 5.19 -10.80
C SER A 293 -23.96 5.21 -10.66
N ASN A 294 -24.68 5.94 -11.52
CA ASN A 294 -26.14 6.06 -11.40
C ASN A 294 -26.90 4.90 -12.07
N ARG A 295 -26.89 3.72 -11.43
CA ARG A 295 -28.04 2.81 -11.44
C ARG A 295 -28.81 3.01 -10.13
N PRO A 296 -30.14 3.20 -10.16
CA PRO A 296 -30.85 3.86 -9.07
C PRO A 296 -30.93 2.96 -7.83
N ARG A 297 -30.18 3.32 -6.78
CA ARG A 297 -30.53 2.92 -5.41
C ARG A 297 -31.87 3.56 -5.06
N ALA A 298 -32.80 2.78 -4.52
CA ALA A 298 -34.12 3.26 -4.12
C ALA A 298 -34.00 4.54 -3.29
N LYS A 299 -34.67 5.61 -3.73
CA LYS A 299 -34.58 6.96 -3.15
C LYS A 299 -35.01 6.95 -1.69
N THR A 300 -34.06 6.96 -0.76
CA THR A 300 -34.25 7.57 0.56
C THR A 300 -33.81 9.03 0.44
N THR A 301 -34.78 9.93 0.43
CA THR A 301 -34.56 11.38 0.34
C THR A 301 -33.95 11.88 1.64
N ARG A 302 -32.64 12.04 1.70
CA ARG A 302 -31.99 12.81 2.77
C ARG A 302 -31.81 14.26 2.30
N LYS A 303 -32.62 15.15 2.88
CA LYS A 303 -32.56 16.60 2.64
C LYS A 303 -31.16 17.13 2.99
N SER A 304 -30.57 17.88 2.07
CA SER A 304 -29.40 18.74 2.30
C SER A 304 -29.62 19.58 3.56
N ALA A 305 -28.72 19.44 4.54
CA ALA A 305 -28.70 20.28 5.73
C ALA A 305 -28.23 21.70 5.35
N ARG A 306 -28.98 22.70 5.80
CA ARG A 306 -28.63 24.13 5.72
C ARG A 306 -27.22 24.36 6.29
N ARG A 307 -26.38 25.14 5.61
CA ARG A 307 -25.19 25.79 6.19
C ARG A 307 -25.53 26.37 7.58
N SER A 308 -24.95 25.81 8.64
CA SER A 308 -25.17 26.20 10.03
C SER A 308 -24.45 27.53 10.31
N LYS A 309 -25.21 28.61 10.48
CA LYS A 309 -24.67 29.92 10.90
C LYS A 309 -24.32 29.88 12.40
N VAL A 310 -23.20 30.49 12.77
CA VAL A 310 -22.84 30.75 14.18
C VAL A 310 -23.76 31.85 14.76
N PRO A 311 -24.19 31.78 16.03
CA PRO A 311 -24.91 32.86 16.69
C PRO A 311 -24.16 34.20 16.62
N ALA A 312 -24.90 35.30 16.46
CA ALA A 312 -24.31 36.63 16.42
C ALA A 312 -23.73 37.01 17.79
N GLY A 313 -22.49 37.48 17.82
CA GLY A 313 -21.80 37.90 19.05
C GLY A 313 -20.98 36.79 19.72
N THR A 314 -20.92 35.58 19.16
CA THR A 314 -19.98 34.55 19.62
C THR A 314 -18.54 35.02 19.38
N PRO A 315 -17.67 35.05 20.41
CA PRO A 315 -16.28 35.44 20.25
C PRO A 315 -15.50 34.44 19.39
N ARG A 316 -14.39 34.87 18.79
CA ARG A 316 -13.41 33.94 18.21
C ARG A 316 -12.76 33.11 19.32
N LEU A 317 -12.26 31.93 18.95
CA LEU A 317 -11.44 31.14 19.86
C LEU A 317 -10.18 31.95 20.27
N PRO A 318 -9.67 31.75 21.50
CA PRO A 318 -8.46 32.45 21.96
C PRO A 318 -7.29 32.22 20.97
N PRO A 319 -6.36 33.17 20.83
CA PRO A 319 -5.19 33.01 19.98
C PRO A 319 -4.36 31.82 20.47
N THR A 320 -4.01 30.93 19.55
CA THR A 320 -3.28 29.68 19.79
C THR A 320 -1.88 29.84 19.19
N ASP A 321 -0.95 30.38 19.97
CA ASP A 321 0.48 30.37 19.63
C ASP A 321 0.99 28.92 19.82
N GLU A 322 0.62 28.02 18.90
CA GLU A 322 0.85 26.56 18.89
C GLU A 322 -0.01 25.70 19.86
N THR A 323 -0.57 26.27 20.93
CA THR A 323 -1.39 25.52 21.92
C THR A 323 -2.77 25.08 21.38
N VAL A 324 -3.15 23.82 21.59
CA VAL A 324 -4.43 23.25 21.13
C VAL A 324 -5.60 23.61 22.06
N PRO A 325 -6.68 24.24 21.58
CA PRO A 325 -7.82 24.58 22.43
C PRO A 325 -8.74 23.38 22.67
N LEU A 326 -9.09 23.12 23.93
CA LEU A 326 -10.17 22.20 24.33
C LEU A 326 -11.43 23.00 24.67
N VAL A 327 -12.35 23.09 23.73
CA VAL A 327 -13.56 23.93 23.85
C VAL A 327 -14.69 23.17 24.51
N ARG A 328 -15.17 23.68 25.65
CA ARG A 328 -16.37 23.17 26.30
C ARG A 328 -17.63 23.67 25.60
N THR A 329 -18.47 22.75 25.14
CA THR A 329 -19.77 23.06 24.51
C THR A 329 -20.96 22.53 25.30
N ASP A 330 -20.75 21.55 26.20
CA ASP A 330 -21.75 21.08 27.16
C ASP A 330 -21.34 21.42 28.60
N PHE A 331 -22.27 22.02 29.35
CA PHE A 331 -22.10 22.52 30.71
C PHE A 331 -22.95 21.74 31.73
N SER A 332 -23.50 20.58 31.34
CA SER A 332 -24.37 19.74 32.17
C SER A 332 -23.65 19.11 33.36
N ASP A 333 -22.34 18.83 33.21
CA ASP A 333 -21.53 18.19 34.24
C ASP A 333 -20.18 18.93 34.41
N ASN A 334 -19.95 19.49 35.61
CA ASN A 334 -18.70 20.18 35.95
C ASN A 334 -17.61 19.21 36.44
N GLU A 335 -17.99 18.06 36.97
CA GLU A 335 -17.06 17.06 37.47
C GLU A 335 -16.45 16.29 36.30
N ALA A 336 -17.27 15.88 35.33
CA ALA A 336 -16.80 15.26 34.08
C ALA A 336 -15.87 16.19 33.28
N TRP A 337 -16.20 17.50 33.22
CA TRP A 337 -15.33 18.51 32.60
C TRP A 337 -13.97 18.59 33.31
N ALA A 338 -13.96 18.74 34.64
CA ALA A 338 -12.73 18.81 35.41
C ALA A 338 -11.88 17.53 35.28
N ALA A 339 -12.53 16.35 35.26
CA ALA A 339 -11.86 15.06 35.07
C ALA A 339 -11.25 14.93 33.67
N THR A 340 -11.95 15.38 32.63
CA THR A 340 -11.45 15.39 31.24
C THR A 340 -10.19 16.23 31.11
N CYS A 341 -10.22 17.48 31.59
CA CYS A 341 -9.07 18.37 31.58
C CYS A 341 -7.88 17.79 32.36
N ALA A 342 -8.16 17.22 33.55
CA ALA A 342 -7.12 16.63 34.37
C ALA A 342 -6.44 15.43 33.69
N GLN A 343 -7.20 14.55 33.02
CA GLN A 343 -6.66 13.38 32.35
C GLN A 343 -5.82 13.71 31.10
N ILE A 344 -6.19 14.76 30.35
CA ILE A 344 -5.40 15.25 29.21
C ILE A 344 -4.07 15.85 29.69
N ALA A 345 -4.10 16.58 30.81
CA ALA A 345 -2.92 17.22 31.37
C ALA A 345 -1.95 16.25 32.09
N LEU A 346 -2.30 14.97 32.22
CA LEU A 346 -1.41 13.97 32.84
C LEU A 346 -0.21 13.70 31.93
N PRO A 347 1.04 13.79 32.45
CA PRO A 347 2.23 13.40 31.70
C PRO A 347 2.18 11.93 31.26
N ARG A 348 2.65 11.67 30.04
CA ARG A 348 2.71 10.33 29.43
C ARG A 348 4.17 9.94 29.18
N HIS A 349 4.43 8.64 29.24
CA HIS A 349 5.76 8.06 29.09
C HIS A 349 5.86 7.35 27.76
N PHE A 350 6.83 7.73 26.93
CA PHE A 350 7.22 6.96 25.74
C PHE A 350 8.24 5.87 26.10
N SER A 351 9.10 6.13 27.09
CA SER A 351 10.02 5.19 27.71
C SER A 351 10.24 5.52 29.20
N GLU A 352 11.05 4.74 29.93
CA GLU A 352 11.35 5.02 31.35
C GLU A 352 11.90 6.44 31.58
N ASP A 353 12.59 7.02 30.59
CA ASP A 353 13.28 8.32 30.70
C ASP A 353 12.62 9.44 29.88
N ASP A 354 11.57 9.16 29.09
CA ASP A 354 11.01 10.13 28.13
C ASP A 354 9.54 10.44 28.44
N ILE A 355 9.30 11.66 28.94
CA ILE A 355 8.00 12.16 29.42
C ILE A 355 7.55 13.30 28.53
N PHE A 356 6.32 13.22 28.04
CA PHE A 356 5.67 14.28 27.26
C PHE A 356 4.29 14.63 27.82
N THR A 357 3.83 15.84 27.53
CA THR A 357 2.52 16.37 27.94
C THR A 357 1.89 17.05 26.73
N ALA A 358 0.58 16.92 26.56
CA ALA A 358 -0.13 17.64 25.51
C ALA A 358 -0.08 19.15 25.78
N ASP A 359 0.20 19.96 24.76
CA ASP A 359 0.02 21.41 24.88
C ASP A 359 -1.44 21.79 24.58
N VAL A 360 -2.31 21.56 25.58
CA VAL A 360 -3.77 21.76 25.46
C VAL A 360 -4.27 22.79 26.47
N GLU A 361 -4.98 23.82 25.99
CA GLU A 361 -5.59 24.85 26.84
C GLU A 361 -7.13 24.65 26.96
N PRO A 362 -7.67 24.43 28.17
CA PRO A 362 -9.11 24.38 28.39
C PRO A 362 -9.80 25.73 28.16
N VAL A 363 -10.82 25.74 27.30
CA VAL A 363 -11.62 26.92 26.97
C VAL A 363 -13.04 26.77 27.53
N ASP A 364 -13.26 27.31 28.73
CA ASP A 364 -14.54 27.27 29.46
C ASP A 364 -15.30 28.59 29.34
N ASN A 365 -16.05 28.76 28.25
CA ASN A 365 -16.83 29.97 27.98
C ASN A 365 -18.25 29.63 27.53
N ALA A 366 -19.24 30.05 28.31
CA ALA A 366 -20.66 29.79 28.05
C ALA A 366 -21.17 30.31 26.68
N ALA A 367 -20.45 31.23 26.03
CA ALA A 367 -20.75 31.67 24.66
C ALA A 367 -20.61 30.56 23.60
N TYR A 368 -19.91 29.47 23.92
CA TYR A 368 -19.75 28.29 23.06
C TYR A 368 -20.76 27.17 23.35
N ALA A 369 -21.66 27.37 24.32
CA ALA A 369 -22.64 26.36 24.70
C ALA A 369 -23.50 25.91 23.50
N GLY A 370 -23.53 24.60 23.25
CA GLY A 370 -24.31 23.96 22.18
C GLY A 370 -23.79 24.21 20.76
N LEU A 371 -22.60 24.78 20.58
CA LEU A 371 -21.99 24.90 19.25
C LEU A 371 -21.51 23.54 18.74
N THR A 372 -21.71 23.32 17.44
CA THR A 372 -21.19 22.14 16.73
C THR A 372 -19.72 22.33 16.34
N ALA A 373 -18.99 21.23 16.13
CA ALA A 373 -17.62 21.27 15.59
C ALA A 373 -17.52 22.15 14.33
N ALA A 374 -18.44 21.97 13.37
CA ALA A 374 -18.47 22.78 12.15
C ALA A 374 -18.66 24.28 12.40
N GLN A 375 -19.35 24.68 13.48
CA GLN A 375 -19.46 26.09 13.88
C GLN A 375 -18.18 26.58 14.57
N LEU A 376 -17.56 25.75 15.40
CA LEU A 376 -16.31 26.08 16.09
C LEU A 376 -15.13 26.24 15.12
N VAL A 377 -15.04 25.41 14.08
CA VAL A 377 -14.02 25.55 13.02
C VAL A 377 -14.05 26.95 12.40
N THR A 378 -15.24 27.56 12.25
CA THR A 378 -15.36 28.92 11.69
C THR A 378 -14.94 30.04 12.67
N LEU A 379 -14.73 29.71 13.94
CA LEU A 379 -14.29 30.64 14.99
C LEU A 379 -12.79 30.56 15.29
N VAL A 380 -12.09 29.58 14.70
CA VAL A 380 -10.63 29.46 14.74
C VAL A 380 -10.02 30.70 14.05
N PRO A 381 -9.04 31.38 14.69
CA PRO A 381 -8.29 32.47 14.05
C PRO A 381 -7.63 32.01 12.74
N ALA A 382 -7.47 32.91 11.77
CA ALA A 382 -6.89 32.55 10.46
C ALA A 382 -5.36 32.37 10.51
N ASP A 383 -4.76 32.81 11.61
CA ASP A 383 -3.35 32.75 11.98
C ASP A 383 -3.09 31.71 13.08
N ALA A 384 -4.06 30.86 13.40
CA ALA A 384 -3.86 29.75 14.31
C ALA A 384 -2.95 28.70 13.67
N GLU A 385 -1.90 28.29 14.39
CA GLU A 385 -0.92 27.29 13.91
C GLU A 385 -1.21 25.87 14.42
N CYS A 386 -2.29 25.67 15.17
CA CYS A 386 -2.67 24.35 15.69
C CYS A 386 -3.29 23.44 14.59
N ALA A 387 -2.81 22.19 14.51
CA ALA A 387 -3.31 21.20 13.55
C ALA A 387 -4.71 20.66 13.91
N ILE A 388 -5.12 20.76 15.17
CA ILE A 388 -6.39 20.20 15.67
C ILE A 388 -7.10 21.14 16.64
N LEU A 389 -8.42 20.95 16.76
CA LEU A 389 -9.30 21.54 17.77
C LEU A 389 -9.94 20.40 18.57
N LEU A 390 -9.96 20.51 19.90
CA LEU A 390 -10.65 19.56 20.76
C LEU A 390 -11.99 20.13 21.24
N VAL A 391 -13.03 19.29 21.28
CA VAL A 391 -14.36 19.68 21.72
C VAL A 391 -14.87 18.74 22.80
N ALA A 392 -15.19 19.30 23.96
CA ALA A 392 -15.90 18.61 25.03
C ALA A 392 -17.41 18.88 24.88
N ASP A 393 -18.10 17.92 24.24
CA ASP A 393 -19.53 17.98 23.95
C ASP A 393 -20.34 17.09 24.90
N THR A 394 -21.64 16.94 24.63
CA THR A 394 -22.54 16.10 25.44
C THR A 394 -22.02 14.67 25.58
N THR A 395 -21.40 14.10 24.54
CA THR A 395 -20.85 12.75 24.64
C THR A 395 -19.64 12.70 25.56
N THR A 396 -18.83 13.77 25.61
CA THR A 396 -17.73 13.88 26.59
C THR A 396 -18.24 13.92 28.03
N MET A 397 -19.37 14.59 28.27
CA MET A 397 -19.96 14.67 29.62
C MET A 397 -20.67 13.38 30.04
N GLU A 398 -21.31 12.68 29.09
CA GLU A 398 -22.13 11.49 29.38
C GLU A 398 -21.35 10.16 29.31
N SER A 399 -20.26 10.11 28.54
CA SER A 399 -19.45 8.89 28.39
C SER A 399 -18.65 8.59 29.65
N ALA A 400 -18.63 7.31 30.05
CA ALA A 400 -17.84 6.83 31.19
C ALA A 400 -16.32 7.01 31.00
N GLU A 401 -15.86 7.11 29.75
CA GLU A 401 -14.44 7.34 29.41
C GLU A 401 -14.21 8.77 28.90
N HIS A 402 -15.19 9.67 29.04
CA HIS A 402 -15.10 11.08 28.67
C HIS A 402 -14.64 11.32 27.22
N HIS A 403 -15.26 10.65 26.26
CA HIS A 403 -14.86 10.70 24.85
C HIS A 403 -14.85 12.14 24.30
N VAL A 404 -13.65 12.67 24.06
CA VAL A 404 -13.40 14.00 23.49
C VAL A 404 -13.51 13.92 21.97
N LEU A 405 -14.15 14.91 21.35
CA LEU A 405 -14.20 15.02 19.90
C LEU A 405 -12.95 15.77 19.40
N VAL A 406 -12.15 15.10 18.59
CA VAL A 406 -10.99 15.68 17.90
C VAL A 406 -11.47 16.20 16.54
N VAL A 407 -11.06 17.41 16.18
CA VAL A 407 -11.48 18.10 14.95
C VAL A 407 -10.24 18.53 14.16
N ASP A 408 -10.19 18.15 12.90
CA ASP A 408 -9.10 18.46 11.97
C ASP A 408 -9.13 19.95 11.60
N LEU A 409 -8.01 20.66 11.76
CA LEU A 409 -7.86 22.05 11.36
C LEU A 409 -6.90 22.24 10.18
N ASP A 410 -6.32 21.15 9.65
CA ASP A 410 -5.37 21.25 8.54
C ASP A 410 -5.99 22.00 7.35
N ASP A 411 -5.27 23.02 6.90
CA ASP A 411 -5.67 23.97 5.86
C ASP A 411 -5.06 23.62 4.49
N ASP A 412 -4.24 22.56 4.41
CA ASP A 412 -3.66 22.07 3.15
C ASP A 412 -4.72 21.51 2.18
N ASP A 413 -5.92 21.14 2.67
CA ASP A 413 -7.08 20.77 1.85
C ASP A 413 -8.40 21.27 2.48
N ILE A 414 -9.05 22.24 1.82
CA ILE A 414 -10.32 22.87 2.25
C ILE A 414 -11.46 21.86 2.49
N ASP A 415 -11.39 20.67 1.87
CA ASP A 415 -12.40 19.62 2.02
C ASP A 415 -12.12 18.67 3.22
N ASN A 416 -10.92 18.71 3.80
CA ASN A 416 -10.52 17.94 4.98
C ASN A 416 -10.71 18.69 6.30
N ARG A 417 -10.74 20.03 6.27
CA ARG A 417 -10.98 20.85 7.45
C ARG A 417 -12.33 20.54 8.10
N GLY A 418 -12.30 20.21 9.39
CA GLY A 418 -13.49 19.92 10.19
C GLY A 418 -13.96 18.46 10.17
N ARG A 419 -13.14 17.54 9.64
CA ARG A 419 -13.30 16.08 9.90
C ARG A 419 -13.14 15.80 11.39
N THR A 420 -13.75 14.72 11.86
CA THR A 420 -13.77 14.42 13.31
C THR A 420 -13.66 12.93 13.62
N PHE A 421 -12.99 12.60 14.72
CA PHE A 421 -13.10 11.30 15.40
C PHE A 421 -13.18 11.52 16.92
N ARG A 422 -13.46 10.47 17.69
CA ARG A 422 -13.47 10.54 19.16
C ARG A 422 -12.24 9.88 19.75
N ALA A 423 -11.73 10.43 20.83
CA ALA A 423 -10.61 9.88 21.58
C ALA A 423 -10.90 9.93 23.08
N THR A 424 -10.33 8.99 23.82
CA THR A 424 -10.29 9.09 25.28
C THR A 424 -9.30 10.17 25.71
N PRO A 425 -9.51 10.87 26.83
CA PRO A 425 -8.57 11.87 27.35
C PRO A 425 -7.12 11.38 27.45
N PRO A 426 -6.83 10.12 27.84
CA PRO A 426 -5.48 9.57 27.84
C PRO A 426 -4.77 9.48 26.48
N ALA A 427 -5.51 9.42 25.37
CA ALA A 427 -4.92 9.32 24.02
C ALA A 427 -4.53 10.70 23.44
N ILE A 428 -5.10 11.78 23.98
CA ILE A 428 -4.91 13.14 23.46
C ILE A 428 -3.45 13.60 23.40
N PRO A 429 -2.59 13.37 24.41
CA PRO A 429 -1.18 13.76 24.33
C PRO A 429 -0.44 13.13 23.15
N GLU A 430 -0.72 11.87 22.83
CA GLU A 430 -0.08 11.17 21.71
C GLU A 430 -0.56 11.72 20.37
N ILE A 431 -1.87 11.97 20.24
CA ILE A 431 -2.50 12.56 19.05
C ILE A 431 -1.96 13.97 18.80
N GLU A 432 -2.02 14.83 19.82
CA GLU A 432 -1.61 16.24 19.72
C GLU A 432 -0.13 16.33 19.34
N THR A 433 0.76 15.70 20.10
CA THR A 433 2.20 15.85 19.88
C THR A 433 2.63 15.35 18.50
N ASN A 434 2.05 14.24 18.01
CA ASN A 434 2.43 13.71 16.70
C ASN A 434 1.88 14.54 15.53
N LEU A 435 0.66 15.06 15.63
CA LEU A 435 0.07 15.92 14.59
C LEU A 435 0.74 17.29 14.55
N SER A 436 1.03 17.88 15.71
CA SER A 436 1.75 19.17 15.82
C SER A 436 3.19 19.07 15.27
N LEU A 437 3.86 17.91 15.42
CA LEU A 437 5.22 17.68 14.92
C LEU A 437 5.27 17.10 13.50
N ALA A 438 4.12 16.80 12.88
CA ALA A 438 4.00 16.07 11.62
C ALA A 438 4.77 14.72 11.62
N ASN A 439 4.88 14.07 12.78
CA ASN A 439 5.49 12.74 12.91
C ASN A 439 4.55 11.63 12.39
N MET A 440 3.23 11.85 12.52
CA MET A 440 2.17 10.95 12.05
C MET A 440 1.01 11.78 11.51
N ASP A 441 0.23 11.23 10.57
CA ASP A 441 -0.87 11.94 9.94
C ASP A 441 -2.21 11.76 10.69
N TRP A 442 -3.19 12.58 10.32
CA TRP A 442 -4.54 12.56 10.89
C TRP A 442 -5.21 11.19 10.70
N GLU A 443 -5.03 10.62 9.52
CA GLU A 443 -5.59 9.34 9.10
C GLU A 443 -5.13 8.19 10.03
N TYR A 444 -3.87 8.16 10.45
CA TYR A 444 -3.35 7.18 11.41
C TYR A 444 -4.19 7.14 12.70
N PHE A 445 -4.45 8.30 13.30
CA PHE A 445 -5.22 8.37 14.55
C PHE A 445 -6.70 8.08 14.32
N ALA A 446 -7.32 8.66 13.29
CA ALA A 446 -8.72 8.44 12.98
C ALA A 446 -9.06 6.96 12.73
N ASP A 447 -8.11 6.22 12.15
CA ASP A 447 -8.27 4.80 11.81
C ASP A 447 -7.79 3.84 12.92
N SER A 448 -7.13 4.36 13.96
CA SER A 448 -6.78 3.61 15.18
C SER A 448 -7.90 3.49 16.22
N ALA A 449 -9.08 4.05 15.90
CA ALA A 449 -10.25 3.94 16.75
C ALA A 449 -10.66 2.46 16.92
N ASP A 450 -11.01 2.07 18.15
CA ASP A 450 -11.52 0.73 18.43
C ASP A 450 -12.88 0.50 17.74
N ASP A 451 -13.45 -0.72 17.87
CA ASP A 451 -14.73 -1.10 17.26
C ASP A 451 -15.90 -0.15 17.59
N ASP A 452 -15.80 0.63 18.67
CA ASP A 452 -16.77 1.64 19.09
C ASP A 452 -16.54 3.04 18.48
N GLY A 453 -15.52 3.20 17.65
CA GLY A 453 -15.15 4.44 17.00
C GLY A 453 -14.41 5.43 17.90
N VAL A 454 -13.79 4.95 18.98
CA VAL A 454 -13.02 5.75 19.94
C VAL A 454 -11.55 5.35 19.94
N VAL A 455 -10.68 6.34 19.79
CA VAL A 455 -9.22 6.17 19.90
C VAL A 455 -8.82 6.10 21.38
N ARG A 456 -8.11 5.03 21.73
CA ARG A 456 -7.51 4.80 23.07
C ARG A 456 -5.98 4.83 22.96
N PRO A 457 -5.24 5.01 24.07
CA PRO A 457 -3.79 5.13 24.03
C PRO A 457 -3.13 3.90 23.40
N MET A 458 -2.17 4.10 22.51
CA MET A 458 -1.45 2.98 21.88
C MET A 458 -0.39 2.40 22.82
N LEU A 459 0.18 3.25 23.67
CA LEU A 459 1.11 2.86 24.72
C LEU A 459 0.34 2.43 25.98
N ALA A 460 0.58 1.19 26.42
CA ALA A 460 0.08 0.74 27.70
C ALA A 460 0.71 1.57 28.84
N GLU A 461 -0.10 1.95 29.83
CA GLU A 461 0.43 2.60 31.04
C GLU A 461 1.50 1.72 31.68
N VAL A 462 2.75 2.20 31.71
CA VAL A 462 3.82 1.58 32.49
C VAL A 462 3.43 1.71 33.96
N ARG A 463 2.87 0.65 34.53
CA ARG A 463 2.66 0.60 35.98
C ARG A 463 4.03 0.63 36.65
N PRO A 464 4.30 1.57 37.56
CA PRO A 464 5.53 1.53 38.33
C PRO A 464 5.60 0.19 39.08
N SER A 465 6.71 -0.51 38.92
CA SER A 465 6.99 -1.76 39.61
C SER A 465 7.09 -1.49 41.11
N GLY A 466 5.99 -1.72 41.83
CA GLY A 466 6.01 -1.85 43.28
C GLY A 466 4.88 -1.13 44.01
N VAL A 467 3.69 -1.74 44.02
CA VAL A 467 2.89 -1.85 45.25
C VAL A 467 2.21 -3.22 45.22
N ASP A 468 2.76 -4.16 45.99
CA ASP A 468 2.05 -5.39 46.37
C ASP A 468 0.74 -4.99 47.05
N THR A 469 -0.39 -5.29 46.41
CA THR A 469 -1.66 -5.42 47.13
C THR A 469 -1.77 -6.87 47.56
N ALA A 470 -1.26 -7.15 48.76
CA ALA A 470 -1.57 -8.38 49.46
C ALA A 470 -3.08 -8.45 49.72
N ALA A 471 -3.66 -9.58 49.38
CA ALA A 471 -5.00 -9.97 49.78
C ALA A 471 -5.12 -10.02 51.31
N ASP A 472 -6.22 -9.49 51.83
CA ASP A 472 -7.03 -10.07 52.92
C ASP A 472 -8.49 -9.62 52.78
#